data_AF-A0A8H6I2S7-F1
#
_entry.id   AF-A0A8H6I2S7-F1
#
_cell.length_a   1.000
_cell.length_b   1.000
_cell.length_c   1.000
_cell.angle_alpha   90.00
_cell.angle_beta   90.00
_cell.angle_gamma   90.00
#
_symmetry.space_group_name_H-M   'P 1'
#
loop_
_entity.id
_entity.type
_entity.pdbx_description
1 polymer ?
#
loop_
_entity_poly.entity_id
_entity_poly.type
_entity_poly.pdbx_seq_one_letter_code
_entity_poly.pdbx_strand_id
1 'polypeptide(L)'
;MYLSFPRFIAIFTLISACIAGQDVDTQAPFEYQGTRPRSSTGAAGRYPEPEPSTRWEFNLEPSPNTTGNYVFESVASLLQQWPNTRYRNGHTIVPVTLPIGTLLHHGTHQPAVPSVPAWVAIDPEHSYLFCDAISPSSGCWHLTLAATRPLKLLYFDGSSGAKIQGALDAQDLLVWGEVAKEPLESEGKRIKDLCEWGRKYELDGFLRQAVDFEIMLCDFTKGVDVVSFLNLKTILPHDRLRSTTTTNRTDGMANNTYREPDTSKPYPPFFLALESGSWHRTFPGLTRAKLDLPRLVSFYDTDQFPSLLEWRLSLGSGEGAAGQGERYDHRLRAMSKQDREGLLGRLDEVLRIEGESGVDWESLVRSVVQRYADRLEVLQYVLGDATVPQKEKDDRALEVIRNTHKYISTILAPYILNSANPPSSLSSSYKPTNLSWATPVFENCASIHTKYTAHLRLTRSEALIRDSVDSVLHEICRVLVGVWAEGVELGLEGDNSGPLITVHIKDGAKKVQMKWSRKINGLMAWLDWNVWVKCRPACGFEDMCWLPTWPGWPWTKHNEIGANPDPQDEYWRRPEPQCIRRVFPLLYLP
;
A
#
# COMPACT_ATOMS: atom_id res chain seq x y z
N MET A 1 -40.04 -27.46 -27.99
CA MET A 1 -39.95 -26.69 -29.25
C MET A 1 -38.48 -26.32 -29.40
N TYR A 2 -37.79 -27.05 -30.27
CA TYR A 2 -36.37 -26.84 -30.62
C TYR A 2 -36.22 -25.52 -31.37
N LEU A 3 -35.09 -24.82 -31.22
CA LEU A 3 -34.46 -24.08 -32.32
C LEU A 3 -32.98 -23.86 -32.02
N SER A 4 -32.17 -24.41 -32.92
CA SER A 4 -30.70 -24.46 -32.91
C SER A 4 -30.11 -23.24 -33.62
N PHE A 5 -28.99 -22.73 -33.11
CA PHE A 5 -28.05 -21.84 -33.82
C PHE A 5 -27.21 -22.64 -34.82
N PRO A 6 -26.85 -22.08 -36.00
CA PRO A 6 -25.41 -21.90 -36.24
C PRO A 6 -24.97 -20.73 -37.14
N ARG A 7 -23.71 -20.33 -36.92
CA ARG A 7 -22.66 -19.86 -37.87
C ARG A 7 -22.78 -18.49 -38.54
N PHE A 8 -21.81 -17.61 -38.23
CA PHE A 8 -21.20 -16.72 -39.22
C PHE A 8 -19.66 -16.72 -39.06
N ILE A 9 -18.98 -17.13 -40.13
CA ILE A 9 -17.53 -17.04 -40.35
C ILE A 9 -17.32 -16.04 -41.50
N ALA A 10 -16.43 -15.08 -41.25
CA ALA A 10 -15.53 -14.32 -42.13
C ALA A 10 -16.01 -13.84 -43.52
N ILE A 11 -15.97 -12.52 -43.74
CA ILE A 11 -15.44 -11.89 -44.97
C ILE A 11 -14.76 -10.56 -44.61
N PHE A 12 -13.45 -10.46 -44.84
CA PHE A 12 -12.68 -9.20 -44.87
C PHE A 12 -11.95 -9.16 -46.21
N THR A 13 -12.35 -8.31 -47.15
CA THR A 13 -11.48 -7.78 -48.21
C THR A 13 -12.11 -6.62 -48.99
N LEU A 14 -11.24 -5.68 -49.38
CA LEU A 14 -11.34 -4.68 -50.44
C LEU A 14 -12.18 -3.43 -50.18
N ILE A 15 -11.50 -2.28 -50.01
CA ILE A 15 -11.57 -1.16 -50.97
C ILE A 15 -10.20 -0.46 -51.02
N SER A 16 -9.65 -0.31 -52.24
CA SER A 16 -8.56 0.61 -52.57
C SER A 16 -9.01 1.54 -53.72
N ALA A 17 -8.57 2.80 -53.61
CA ALA A 17 -8.25 3.79 -54.66
C ALA A 17 -9.36 4.57 -55.41
N CYS A 18 -9.31 5.91 -55.22
CA CYS A 18 -9.34 7.01 -56.22
C CYS A 18 -8.76 8.26 -55.47
N ILE A 19 -7.52 8.76 -55.69
CA ILE A 19 -6.98 9.67 -56.76
C ILE A 19 -7.80 10.99 -56.83
N ALA A 20 -7.29 12.23 -56.76
CA ALA A 20 -5.94 12.83 -56.69
C ALA A 20 -6.03 14.33 -56.28
N GLY A 21 -4.90 14.89 -55.84
CA GLY A 21 -4.47 16.26 -56.17
C GLY A 21 -4.61 17.35 -55.09
N GLN A 22 -3.51 17.73 -54.43
CA GLN A 22 -2.78 18.99 -54.71
C GLN A 22 -1.63 19.22 -53.71
N ASP A 23 -0.50 19.56 -54.33
CA ASP A 23 0.62 20.41 -53.91
C ASP A 23 1.52 20.08 -52.70
N VAL A 24 2.78 19.89 -53.08
CA VAL A 24 3.99 19.74 -52.30
C VAL A 24 4.44 21.13 -51.86
N ASP A 25 4.63 21.33 -50.56
CA ASP A 25 5.53 22.37 -50.07
C ASP A 25 6.47 21.80 -49.02
N THR A 26 7.75 22.11 -49.22
CA THR A 26 8.94 21.57 -48.60
C THR A 26 9.06 21.91 -47.10
N GLN A 27 9.15 20.91 -46.23
CA GLN A 27 9.57 21.09 -44.83
C GLN A 27 11.10 21.18 -44.74
N ALA A 28 11.59 22.38 -44.44
CA ALA A 28 12.94 22.62 -43.95
C ALA A 28 13.02 22.30 -42.44
N PRO A 29 14.19 21.86 -41.92
CA PRO A 29 14.37 21.50 -40.52
C PRO A 29 14.46 22.75 -39.64
N PHE A 30 13.67 22.80 -38.57
CA PHE A 30 13.76 23.86 -37.56
C PHE A 30 14.87 23.53 -36.56
N GLU A 31 16.00 24.19 -36.72
CA GLU A 31 17.11 24.27 -35.78
C GLU A 31 16.72 25.17 -34.60
N TYR A 32 16.76 24.65 -33.37
CA TYR A 32 16.46 25.43 -32.16
C TYR A 32 17.76 25.91 -31.51
N GLN A 33 18.15 27.16 -31.82
CA GLN A 33 19.11 27.92 -31.00
C GLN A 33 18.32 28.91 -30.12
N GLY A 34 18.33 28.68 -28.81
CA GLY A 34 17.71 29.57 -27.83
C GLY A 34 18.54 29.63 -26.55
N THR A 35 19.39 30.66 -26.46
CA THR A 35 20.20 31.02 -25.30
C THR A 35 19.32 31.39 -24.09
N ARG A 36 19.52 30.72 -22.94
CA ARG A 36 18.87 31.08 -21.66
C ARG A 36 19.59 32.25 -20.97
N PRO A 37 18.88 33.22 -20.37
CA PRO A 37 19.49 34.14 -19.40
C PRO A 37 19.67 33.45 -18.05
N ARG A 38 20.82 33.69 -17.44
CA ARG A 38 21.27 33.21 -16.14
C ARG A 38 20.56 34.03 -15.05
N SER A 39 19.75 33.38 -14.22
CA SER A 39 19.24 33.94 -12.96
C SER A 39 19.70 33.05 -11.82
N SER A 40 20.47 33.64 -10.92
CA SER A 40 21.11 33.03 -9.76
C SER A 40 20.31 33.31 -8.49
N THR A 41 19.75 32.28 -7.88
CA THR A 41 19.43 32.23 -6.44
C THR A 41 19.59 30.80 -5.95
N GLY A 42 20.26 30.64 -4.81
CA GLY A 42 21.05 29.45 -4.45
C GLY A 42 20.26 28.17 -4.19
N ALA A 43 20.82 27.06 -4.70
CA ALA A 43 20.46 25.70 -4.34
C ALA A 43 21.59 25.10 -3.49
N ALA A 44 21.30 24.82 -2.23
CA ALA A 44 22.11 23.93 -1.42
C ALA A 44 21.59 22.50 -1.62
N GLY A 45 22.45 21.60 -2.09
CA GLY A 45 22.30 20.16 -1.93
C GLY A 45 21.41 19.39 -2.93
N ARG A 46 21.61 19.53 -4.25
CA ARG A 46 21.29 18.42 -5.16
C ARG A 46 22.44 17.42 -5.14
N TYR A 47 22.21 16.19 -4.68
CA TYR A 47 23.07 15.08 -5.08
C TYR A 47 22.83 14.79 -6.57
N PRO A 48 23.86 14.48 -7.35
CA PRO A 48 23.72 14.37 -8.80
C PRO A 48 22.82 13.18 -9.13
N GLU A 49 21.77 13.40 -9.92
CA GLU A 49 21.17 12.34 -10.74
C GLU A 49 22.32 11.61 -11.47
N PRO A 50 22.23 10.28 -11.67
CA PRO A 50 23.17 9.60 -12.56
C PRO A 50 23.23 10.35 -13.89
N GLU A 51 24.45 10.50 -14.44
CA GLU A 51 24.64 11.06 -15.79
C GLU A 51 23.58 10.48 -16.75
N PRO A 52 22.94 11.28 -17.64
CA PRO A 52 21.83 10.83 -18.48
C PRO A 52 22.11 9.55 -19.28
N SER A 53 23.40 9.27 -19.54
CA SER A 53 23.88 8.07 -20.22
C SER A 53 23.85 6.80 -19.37
N THR A 54 23.95 6.89 -18.04
CA THR A 54 24.00 5.71 -17.15
C THR A 54 22.63 5.32 -16.61
N ARG A 55 21.63 6.21 -16.65
CA ARG A 55 20.26 5.94 -16.16
C ARG A 55 19.67 4.66 -16.74
N TRP A 56 19.91 4.36 -18.02
CA TRP A 56 19.27 3.25 -18.74
C TRP A 56 20.11 1.97 -18.83
N GLU A 57 21.06 1.78 -17.91
CA GLU A 57 21.89 0.59 -17.84
C GLU A 57 21.19 -0.58 -17.14
N PHE A 58 21.09 -1.73 -17.81
CA PHE A 58 20.43 -2.92 -17.27
C PHE A 58 21.13 -3.53 -16.03
N ASN A 59 22.42 -3.25 -15.86
CA ASN A 59 23.23 -3.81 -14.77
C ASN A 59 23.22 -2.96 -13.50
N LEU A 60 22.66 -1.74 -13.54
CA LEU A 60 22.54 -0.89 -12.37
C LEU A 60 21.27 -1.25 -11.60
N GLU A 61 21.44 -1.80 -10.40
CA GLU A 61 20.33 -2.05 -9.47
C GLU A 61 19.96 -0.76 -8.71
N PRO A 62 18.75 -0.68 -8.12
CA PRO A 62 18.35 0.47 -7.33
C PRO A 62 19.33 0.74 -6.19
N SER A 63 19.67 2.01 -5.98
CA SER A 63 20.52 2.40 -4.86
C SER A 63 19.83 2.05 -3.52
N PRO A 64 20.58 1.58 -2.50
CA PRO A 64 20.05 1.37 -1.15
C PRO A 64 19.36 2.60 -0.55
N ASN A 65 19.71 3.80 -1.02
CA ASN A 65 19.15 5.07 -0.54
C ASN A 65 17.80 5.41 -1.17
N THR A 66 17.37 4.68 -2.21
CA THR A 66 16.11 4.96 -2.90
C THR A 66 14.92 4.70 -2.00
N THR A 67 13.93 5.59 -2.05
CA THR A 67 12.68 5.46 -1.29
C THR A 67 11.45 5.49 -2.19
N GLY A 68 11.64 5.50 -3.52
CA GLY A 68 10.56 5.60 -4.50
C GLY A 68 9.56 4.44 -4.41
N ASN A 69 10.03 3.21 -4.18
CA ASN A 69 9.16 2.05 -3.91
C ASN A 69 8.29 2.26 -2.66
N TYR A 70 8.85 2.84 -1.58
CA TYR A 70 8.11 3.08 -0.35
C TYR A 70 7.06 4.17 -0.51
N VAL A 71 7.39 5.29 -1.16
CA VAL A 71 6.44 6.37 -1.47
C VAL A 71 5.32 5.83 -2.35
N PHE A 72 5.66 5.14 -3.44
CA PHE A 72 4.71 4.56 -4.38
C PHE A 72 3.74 3.63 -3.65
N GLU A 73 4.27 2.69 -2.87
CA GLU A 73 3.44 1.71 -2.15
C GLU A 73 2.61 2.37 -1.06
N SER A 74 3.12 3.39 -0.36
CA SER A 74 2.33 4.19 0.58
C SER A 74 1.13 4.86 -0.11
N VAL A 75 1.34 5.53 -1.24
CA VAL A 75 0.26 6.16 -2.02
C VAL A 75 -0.74 5.12 -2.53
N ALA A 76 -0.25 3.98 -3.03
CA ALA A 76 -1.08 2.83 -3.40
C ALA A 76 -1.77 2.14 -2.20
N SER A 77 -1.51 2.56 -0.97
CA SER A 77 -2.03 1.91 0.25
C SER A 77 -2.99 2.78 1.04
N LEU A 78 -3.04 4.09 0.77
CA LEU A 78 -3.90 5.03 1.49
C LEU A 78 -5.37 4.57 1.51
N LEU A 79 -6.03 4.82 2.65
CA LEU A 79 -7.42 4.45 2.95
C LEU A 79 -7.74 2.95 2.88
N GLN A 80 -6.76 2.05 2.81
CA GLN A 80 -6.98 0.61 2.88
C GLN A 80 -6.52 0.03 4.23
N GLN A 81 -7.34 -0.84 4.81
CA GLN A 81 -7.06 -1.46 6.11
C GLN A 81 -5.92 -2.47 6.06
N TRP A 82 -5.82 -3.28 4.99
CA TRP A 82 -4.86 -4.39 4.93
C TRP A 82 -3.39 -3.92 4.83
N PRO A 83 -3.04 -3.00 3.91
CA PRO A 83 -1.69 -2.44 3.83
C PRO A 83 -1.25 -1.71 5.09
N ASN A 84 -2.16 -0.92 5.68
CA ASN A 84 -1.92 -0.21 6.93
C ASN A 84 -1.67 -1.17 8.10
N THR A 85 -2.39 -2.29 8.14
CA THR A 85 -2.21 -3.34 9.15
C THR A 85 -0.84 -4.01 9.03
N ARG A 86 -0.39 -4.30 7.81
CA ARG A 86 0.97 -4.80 7.55
C ARG A 86 2.02 -3.77 7.96
N TYR A 87 1.98 -2.57 7.39
CA TYR A 87 2.91 -1.48 7.69
C TYR A 87 2.33 -0.48 8.71
N ARG A 88 2.14 -1.00 9.93
CA ARG A 88 1.45 -0.32 11.05
C ARG A 88 1.97 1.06 11.44
N ASN A 89 3.26 1.35 11.24
CA ASN A 89 3.86 2.58 11.76
C ASN A 89 3.35 3.84 11.03
N GLY A 90 2.95 3.71 9.76
CA GLY A 90 2.55 4.84 8.94
C GLY A 90 3.72 5.77 8.60
N HIS A 91 3.82 6.21 7.35
CA HIS A 91 4.86 7.13 6.89
C HIS A 91 4.31 8.24 5.98
N THR A 92 3.01 8.48 6.01
CA THR A 92 2.32 9.46 5.16
C THR A 92 1.25 10.21 5.93
N ILE A 93 1.23 11.52 5.77
CA ILE A 93 0.16 12.40 6.23
C ILE A 93 -0.52 13.01 5.00
N VAL A 94 -1.86 12.98 4.95
CA VAL A 94 -2.62 13.50 3.80
C VAL A 94 -3.83 14.30 4.28
N PRO A 95 -4.08 15.51 3.77
CA PRO A 95 -5.36 16.17 3.97
C PRO A 95 -6.49 15.34 3.33
N VAL A 96 -7.63 15.25 4.02
CA VAL A 96 -8.76 14.42 3.60
C VAL A 96 -10.06 15.20 3.76
N THR A 97 -10.95 15.06 2.80
CA THR A 97 -12.31 15.59 2.89
C THR A 97 -13.32 14.47 3.05
N LEU A 98 -14.18 14.57 4.08
CA LEU A 98 -15.39 13.74 4.17
C LEU A 98 -16.55 14.47 3.50
N PRO A 99 -17.23 13.87 2.51
CA PRO A 99 -18.37 14.48 1.85
C PRO A 99 -19.57 14.71 2.77
N ILE A 100 -20.41 15.67 2.40
CA ILE A 100 -21.72 15.90 3.01
C ILE A 100 -22.57 14.61 3.02
N GLY A 101 -23.34 14.40 4.08
CA GLY A 101 -24.19 13.23 4.27
C GLY A 101 -23.45 11.98 4.77
N THR A 102 -22.12 12.04 4.94
CA THR A 102 -21.37 10.94 5.56
C THR A 102 -21.85 10.71 6.99
N LEU A 103 -22.25 9.49 7.30
CA LEU A 103 -22.64 9.09 8.66
C LEU A 103 -21.41 8.75 9.50
N LEU A 104 -21.44 9.19 10.76
CA LEU A 104 -20.41 8.96 11.77
C LEU A 104 -21.08 8.41 13.03
N HIS A 105 -20.42 7.47 13.71
CA HIS A 105 -21.03 6.71 14.81
C HIS A 105 -20.20 6.82 16.09
N HIS A 106 -20.84 7.06 17.23
CA HIS A 106 -20.19 7.18 18.53
C HIS A 106 -20.92 6.33 19.56
N GLY A 107 -20.26 5.29 20.07
CA GLY A 107 -20.70 4.56 21.24
C GLY A 107 -20.25 5.24 22.53
N THR A 108 -21.10 5.21 23.56
CA THR A 108 -20.78 5.75 24.88
C THR A 108 -21.67 5.11 25.95
N HIS A 109 -21.29 5.28 27.20
CA HIS A 109 -22.10 4.93 28.37
C HIS A 109 -22.98 6.11 28.83
N GLN A 110 -22.78 7.32 28.28
CA GLN A 110 -23.46 8.55 28.70
C GLN A 110 -24.57 8.93 27.71
N PRO A 111 -25.78 9.30 28.18
CA PRO A 111 -26.89 9.77 27.33
C PRO A 111 -26.71 11.24 26.91
N ALA A 112 -25.50 11.66 26.55
CA ALA A 112 -25.20 13.02 26.15
C ALA A 112 -24.29 13.06 24.92
N VAL A 113 -24.53 14.04 24.04
CA VAL A 113 -23.58 14.34 22.95
C VAL A 113 -22.29 14.88 23.59
N PRO A 114 -21.11 14.37 23.20
CA PRO A 114 -19.84 14.84 23.75
C PRO A 114 -19.67 16.37 23.62
N SER A 115 -19.32 17.03 24.72
CA SER A 115 -19.00 18.47 24.74
C SER A 115 -17.52 18.76 24.53
N VAL A 116 -16.72 17.72 24.31
CA VAL A 116 -15.26 17.75 24.14
C VAL A 116 -14.88 16.85 22.96
N PRO A 117 -13.67 17.00 22.40
CA PRO A 117 -13.21 16.09 21.36
C PRO A 117 -13.33 14.63 21.77
N ALA A 118 -13.84 13.80 20.85
CA ALA A 118 -14.05 12.37 21.08
C ALA A 118 -13.98 11.57 19.77
N TRP A 119 -13.99 10.25 19.88
CA TRP A 119 -13.86 9.34 18.74
C TRP A 119 -15.21 9.02 18.12
N VAL A 120 -15.26 9.09 16.80
CA VAL A 120 -16.36 8.57 16.00
C VAL A 120 -15.81 7.53 15.03
N ALA A 121 -16.55 6.46 14.79
CA ALA A 121 -16.20 5.46 13.80
C ALA A 121 -16.95 5.73 12.49
N ILE A 122 -16.36 5.25 11.40
CA ILE A 122 -16.97 5.29 10.09
C ILE A 122 -18.07 4.23 9.98
N ASP A 123 -17.86 3.05 10.56
CA ASP A 123 -18.84 1.97 10.60
C ASP A 123 -19.43 1.81 12.01
N PRO A 124 -20.75 1.56 12.13
CA PRO A 124 -21.42 1.48 13.42
C PRO A 124 -20.88 0.33 14.28
N GLU A 125 -20.50 -0.80 13.66
CA GLU A 125 -19.91 -1.97 14.32
C GLU A 125 -18.66 -1.60 15.12
N HIS A 126 -17.79 -0.77 14.54
CA HIS A 126 -16.58 -0.30 15.22
C HIS A 126 -16.92 0.61 16.40
N SER A 127 -17.93 1.47 16.29
CA SER A 127 -18.29 2.41 17.35
C SER A 127 -18.74 1.74 18.66
N TYR A 128 -19.18 0.48 18.62
CA TYR A 128 -19.51 -0.30 19.82
C TYR A 128 -18.31 -0.52 20.75
N LEU A 129 -17.08 -0.41 20.23
CA LEU A 129 -15.88 -0.45 21.07
C LEU A 129 -15.78 0.74 22.02
N PHE A 130 -16.47 1.85 21.75
CA PHE A 130 -16.45 3.06 22.58
C PHE A 130 -17.47 3.05 23.73
N CYS A 131 -18.33 2.03 23.83
CA CYS A 131 -19.36 1.95 24.87
C CYS A 131 -18.80 1.74 26.30
N ASP A 132 -17.50 1.39 26.43
CA ASP A 132 -16.61 1.31 27.62
C ASP A 132 -17.10 0.67 28.94
N ALA A 133 -18.35 0.22 29.05
CA ALA A 133 -18.87 -0.57 30.16
C ALA A 133 -20.21 -1.19 29.78
N ILE A 134 -20.18 -2.38 29.19
CA ILE A 134 -21.40 -3.00 28.69
C ILE A 134 -22.02 -3.93 29.73
N SER A 135 -22.97 -3.41 30.52
CA SER A 135 -23.89 -4.25 31.27
C SER A 135 -25.17 -4.50 30.46
N PRO A 136 -25.77 -5.71 30.51
CA PRO A 136 -27.06 -5.96 29.85
C PRO A 136 -28.18 -5.00 30.30
N SER A 137 -28.08 -4.44 31.50
CA SER A 137 -29.05 -3.51 32.08
C SER A 137 -28.83 -2.05 31.68
N SER A 138 -27.62 -1.64 31.29
CA SER A 138 -27.31 -0.26 30.90
C SER A 138 -27.44 -0.03 29.40
N GLY A 139 -27.21 -1.07 28.58
CA GLY A 139 -27.13 -0.95 27.12
C GLY A 139 -25.91 -0.15 26.66
N CYS A 140 -25.91 0.26 25.40
CA CYS A 140 -24.94 1.22 24.85
C CYS A 140 -25.66 2.40 24.19
N TRP A 141 -25.35 3.61 24.63
CA TRP A 141 -25.80 4.82 23.97
C TRP A 141 -25.01 5.01 22.68
N HIS A 142 -25.72 5.01 21.55
CA HIS A 142 -25.15 5.05 20.23
C HIS A 142 -25.66 6.28 19.49
N LEU A 143 -24.77 7.26 19.35
CA LEU A 143 -24.99 8.51 18.65
C LEU A 143 -24.61 8.34 17.17
N THR A 144 -25.54 8.68 16.27
CA THR A 144 -25.27 8.76 14.83
C THR A 144 -25.38 10.21 14.39
N LEU A 145 -24.33 10.67 13.74
CA LEU A 145 -24.17 12.01 13.20
C LEU A 145 -24.15 11.95 11.68
N ALA A 146 -24.61 13.01 11.02
CA ALA A 146 -24.40 13.22 9.59
C ALA A 146 -23.56 14.47 9.37
N ALA A 147 -22.55 14.39 8.50
CA ALA A 147 -21.82 15.57 8.05
C ALA A 147 -22.76 16.52 7.29
N THR A 148 -22.86 17.77 7.73
CA THR A 148 -23.74 18.81 7.12
C THR A 148 -23.03 19.65 6.07
N ARG A 149 -21.71 19.52 5.99
CA ARG A 149 -20.82 20.10 4.98
C ARG A 149 -19.62 19.17 4.77
N PRO A 150 -18.77 19.41 3.76
CA PRO A 150 -17.48 18.75 3.69
C PRO A 150 -16.67 18.98 4.97
N LEU A 151 -16.24 17.89 5.64
CA LEU A 151 -15.40 17.96 6.82
C LEU A 151 -13.92 17.91 6.42
N LYS A 152 -13.12 18.86 6.90
CA LYS A 152 -11.68 18.94 6.66
C LYS A 152 -10.95 18.11 7.71
N LEU A 153 -10.33 17.02 7.30
CA LEU A 153 -9.56 16.14 8.19
C LEU A 153 -8.09 16.07 7.79
N LEU A 154 -7.26 15.65 8.73
CA LEU A 154 -5.89 15.20 8.45
C LEU A 154 -5.79 13.69 8.70
N TYR A 155 -5.34 12.93 7.69
CA TYR A 155 -5.21 11.48 7.76
C TYR A 155 -3.76 11.07 8.05
N PHE A 156 -3.60 10.19 9.05
CA PHE A 156 -2.34 9.49 9.32
C PHE A 156 -2.46 8.04 8.82
N ASP A 157 -1.63 7.63 7.86
CA ASP A 157 -1.64 6.25 7.36
C ASP A 157 -1.09 5.24 8.38
N GLY A 158 -1.03 3.96 7.99
CA GLY A 158 -0.72 2.87 8.91
C GLY A 158 -1.86 2.62 9.89
N SER A 159 -1.60 1.81 10.90
CA SER A 159 -2.55 1.52 11.98
C SER A 159 -2.49 2.61 13.04
N SER A 160 -2.61 3.88 12.67
CA SER A 160 -2.38 5.06 13.51
C SER A 160 -3.34 5.25 14.70
N GLY A 161 -4.38 4.41 14.82
CA GLY A 161 -5.24 4.27 16.01
C GLY A 161 -4.89 3.07 16.90
N ALA A 162 -3.79 2.36 16.62
CA ALA A 162 -3.49 1.06 17.22
C ALA A 162 -3.04 1.09 18.68
N LYS A 163 -2.71 2.27 19.21
CA LYS A 163 -2.19 2.45 20.59
C LYS A 163 -0.95 1.61 20.90
N ILE A 164 -0.17 1.25 19.88
CA ILE A 164 1.12 0.56 19.97
C ILE A 164 2.26 1.49 19.56
N GLN A 165 3.48 1.18 20.00
CA GLN A 165 4.65 1.94 19.59
C GLN A 165 4.82 1.91 18.06
N GLY A 166 5.28 3.04 17.49
CA GLY A 166 5.46 3.19 16.04
C GLY A 166 4.25 3.77 15.36
N ALA A 167 3.09 3.14 15.52
CA ALA A 167 1.83 3.56 14.91
C ALA A 167 1.40 4.99 15.28
N LEU A 168 1.79 5.47 16.46
CA LEU A 168 1.45 6.82 16.92
C LEU A 168 2.55 7.86 16.65
N ASP A 169 3.70 7.47 16.07
CA ASP A 169 4.87 8.35 16.01
C ASP A 169 4.54 9.66 15.25
N ALA A 170 3.79 9.59 14.13
CA ALA A 170 3.48 10.76 13.30
C ALA A 170 2.65 11.81 14.05
N GLN A 171 1.60 11.36 14.74
CA GLN A 171 0.72 12.24 15.53
C GLN A 171 1.43 12.80 16.77
N ASP A 172 2.29 12.01 17.43
CA ASP A 172 3.02 12.44 18.63
C ASP A 172 4.12 13.47 18.29
N LEU A 173 4.91 13.23 17.24
CA LEU A 173 5.94 14.16 16.79
C LEU A 173 5.34 15.50 16.32
N LEU A 174 4.12 15.45 15.76
CA LEU A 174 3.38 16.63 15.38
C LEU A 174 3.08 17.54 16.59
N VAL A 175 2.42 17.00 17.62
CA VAL A 175 1.94 17.83 18.75
C VAL A 175 2.92 17.98 19.90
N TRP A 176 3.79 16.99 20.14
CA TRP A 176 4.69 16.97 21.30
C TRP A 176 6.15 17.06 20.90
N GLY A 177 6.50 16.53 19.72
CA GLY A 177 7.88 16.52 19.23
C GLY A 177 8.76 15.40 19.72
N GLU A 178 8.15 14.51 20.47
CA GLU A 178 8.71 13.25 20.90
C GLU A 178 7.58 12.23 20.89
N VAL A 179 7.94 10.97 20.72
CA VAL A 179 6.98 9.87 20.78
C VAL A 179 6.65 9.59 22.24
N ALA A 180 5.38 9.48 22.59
CA ALA A 180 4.99 9.21 23.97
C ALA A 180 5.49 7.84 24.44
N LYS A 181 5.94 7.79 25.70
CA LYS A 181 6.39 6.54 26.35
C LYS A 181 5.22 5.60 26.63
N GLU A 182 4.06 6.15 26.99
CA GLU A 182 2.82 5.43 27.30
C GLU A 182 1.73 5.79 26.26
N PRO A 183 1.67 5.05 25.12
CA PRO A 183 0.77 5.36 24.01
C PRO A 183 -0.71 5.45 24.38
N LEU A 184 -1.17 4.51 25.22
CA LEU A 184 -2.57 4.34 25.62
C LEU A 184 -3.05 5.45 26.56
N GLU A 185 -2.29 5.72 27.62
CA GLU A 185 -2.63 6.75 28.62
C GLU A 185 -2.68 8.16 28.01
N SER A 186 -1.93 8.37 26.92
CA SER A 186 -1.80 9.67 26.28
C SER A 186 -2.92 9.96 25.26
N GLU A 187 -3.82 9.04 24.95
CA GLU A 187 -4.86 9.20 23.91
C GLU A 187 -5.80 10.38 24.15
N GLY A 188 -6.30 10.55 25.38
CA GLY A 188 -7.17 11.67 25.73
C GLY A 188 -6.47 13.03 25.68
N LYS A 189 -5.15 13.08 25.95
CA LYS A 189 -4.33 14.29 25.80
C LYS A 189 -4.08 14.57 24.32
N ARG A 190 -3.76 13.53 23.56
CA ARG A 190 -3.43 13.59 22.13
C ARG A 190 -4.55 14.19 21.30
N ILE A 191 -5.77 13.70 21.46
CA ILE A 191 -6.92 14.24 20.73
C ILE A 191 -7.13 15.73 21.03
N LYS A 192 -7.00 16.16 22.29
CA LYS A 192 -7.12 17.57 22.68
C LYS A 192 -6.05 18.44 22.03
N ASP A 193 -4.78 18.00 22.11
CA ASP A 193 -3.66 18.77 21.56
C ASP A 193 -3.67 18.81 20.03
N LEU A 194 -4.07 17.71 19.38
CA LEU A 194 -4.27 17.66 17.93
C LEU A 194 -5.38 18.63 17.51
N CYS A 195 -6.52 18.62 18.19
CA CYS A 195 -7.61 19.54 17.89
C CYS A 195 -7.24 21.01 18.13
N GLU A 196 -6.49 21.32 19.19
CA GLU A 196 -6.00 22.69 19.41
C GLU A 196 -4.99 23.09 18.32
N TRP A 197 -4.05 22.20 17.95
CA TRP A 197 -3.09 22.45 16.87
C TRP A 197 -3.79 22.64 15.51
N GLY A 198 -4.81 21.81 15.22
CA GLY A 198 -5.55 21.82 13.96
C GLY A 198 -6.46 23.03 13.79
N ARG A 199 -6.82 23.72 14.89
CA ARG A 199 -7.74 24.85 14.90
C ARG A 199 -7.33 25.98 13.95
N LYS A 200 -6.03 26.27 13.81
CA LYS A 200 -5.53 27.32 12.91
C LYS A 200 -5.71 27.03 11.42
N TYR A 201 -6.04 25.78 11.07
CA TYR A 201 -6.33 25.34 9.71
C TYR A 201 -7.79 24.94 9.52
N GLU A 202 -8.64 25.18 10.54
CA GLU A 202 -10.05 24.79 10.54
C GLU A 202 -10.27 23.28 10.30
N LEU A 203 -9.38 22.45 10.85
CA LEU A 203 -9.59 20.99 10.82
C LEU A 203 -10.75 20.61 11.74
N ASP A 204 -11.66 19.79 11.21
CA ASP A 204 -12.78 19.20 11.94
C ASP A 204 -12.35 17.97 12.74
N GLY A 205 -11.24 17.33 12.36
CA GLY A 205 -10.73 16.16 13.05
C GLY A 205 -9.56 15.47 12.34
N PHE A 206 -9.24 14.27 12.80
CA PHE A 206 -8.12 13.48 12.30
C PHE A 206 -8.57 12.05 12.02
N LEU A 207 -8.37 11.60 10.79
CA LEU A 207 -8.69 10.24 10.36
C LEU A 207 -7.49 9.32 10.67
N ARG A 208 -7.78 8.13 11.18
CA ARG A 208 -6.78 7.09 11.46
C ARG A 208 -7.41 5.70 11.44
N GLN A 209 -6.59 4.66 11.45
CA GLN A 209 -7.07 3.26 11.44
C GLN A 209 -6.63 2.49 12.68
N ALA A 210 -7.57 1.80 13.31
CA ALA A 210 -7.35 0.82 14.39
C ALA A 210 -7.77 -0.58 13.92
N VAL A 211 -8.90 -1.12 14.40
CA VAL A 211 -9.54 -2.31 13.80
C VAL A 211 -10.17 -1.99 12.44
N ASP A 212 -10.66 -0.76 12.34
CA ASP A 212 -11.34 -0.13 11.23
C ASP A 212 -11.01 1.38 11.30
N PHE A 213 -11.54 2.20 10.40
CA PHE A 213 -11.31 3.63 10.38
C PHE A 213 -12.12 4.35 11.47
N GLU A 214 -11.45 5.28 12.15
CA GLU A 214 -12.03 6.17 13.15
C GLU A 214 -11.53 7.60 12.94
N ILE A 215 -12.32 8.55 13.42
CA ILE A 215 -12.02 9.98 13.41
C ILE A 215 -11.98 10.46 14.84
N MET A 216 -10.88 11.13 15.19
CA MET A 216 -10.81 12.02 16.33
C MET A 216 -11.54 13.31 15.96
N LEU A 217 -12.83 13.41 16.30
CA LEU A 217 -13.68 14.56 15.95
C LEU A 217 -13.52 15.66 17.00
N CYS A 218 -13.24 16.89 16.55
CA CYS A 218 -12.88 17.98 17.44
C CYS A 218 -14.08 18.73 18.04
N ASP A 219 -15.21 18.80 17.34
CA ASP A 219 -16.38 19.55 17.79
C ASP A 219 -17.67 18.89 17.28
N PHE A 220 -18.48 18.35 18.19
CA PHE A 220 -19.75 17.68 17.87
C PHE A 220 -20.89 18.66 17.56
N THR A 221 -20.64 19.97 17.61
CA THR A 221 -21.62 21.03 17.32
C THR A 221 -21.37 21.74 16.00
N LYS A 222 -20.28 21.39 15.28
CA LYS A 222 -19.87 22.04 14.03
C LYS A 222 -19.72 21.05 12.90
N GLY A 223 -20.36 21.34 11.77
CA GLY A 223 -20.25 20.55 10.54
C GLY A 223 -20.93 19.18 10.61
N VAL A 224 -21.58 18.84 11.72
CA VAL A 224 -22.34 17.60 11.92
C VAL A 224 -23.67 17.89 12.60
N ASP A 225 -24.69 17.10 12.27
CA ASP A 225 -26.01 17.11 12.93
C ASP A 225 -26.34 15.72 13.50
N VAL A 226 -27.08 15.71 14.60
CA VAL A 226 -27.56 14.47 15.22
C VAL A 226 -28.69 13.87 14.36
N VAL A 227 -28.44 12.67 13.83
CA VAL A 227 -29.45 11.88 13.13
C VAL A 227 -30.26 11.04 14.12
N SER A 228 -29.58 10.39 15.06
CA SER A 228 -30.22 9.58 16.09
C SER A 228 -29.33 9.42 17.31
N PHE A 229 -29.93 9.29 18.49
CA PHE A 229 -29.22 8.92 19.70
C PHE A 229 -30.01 7.88 20.48
N LEU A 230 -29.61 6.61 20.35
CA LEU A 230 -30.41 5.47 20.81
C LEU A 230 -29.66 4.69 21.88
N ASN A 231 -30.37 4.19 22.88
CA ASN A 231 -29.81 3.19 23.80
C ASN A 231 -30.03 1.79 23.20
N LEU A 232 -28.96 1.23 22.62
CA LEU A 232 -28.97 -0.05 21.95
C LEU A 232 -28.75 -1.18 22.95
N LYS A 233 -29.43 -2.30 22.69
CA LYS A 233 -29.28 -3.52 23.49
C LYS A 233 -27.89 -4.10 23.27
N THR A 234 -27.25 -4.53 24.33
CA THR A 234 -25.96 -5.20 24.22
C THR A 234 -26.06 -6.55 23.54
N ILE A 235 -25.23 -6.76 22.52
CA ILE A 235 -25.00 -8.08 21.92
C ILE A 235 -23.90 -8.80 22.74
N LEU A 236 -24.29 -9.48 23.83
CA LEU A 236 -23.44 -10.48 24.48
C LEU A 236 -23.89 -11.88 24.01
N PRO A 237 -22.97 -12.83 23.77
CA PRO A 237 -23.36 -14.22 23.55
C PRO A 237 -24.08 -14.76 24.77
N HIS A 238 -25.12 -15.57 24.55
CA HIS A 238 -25.92 -16.23 25.59
C HIS A 238 -25.09 -17.00 26.64
N ASP A 239 -23.86 -17.40 26.33
CA ASP A 239 -22.98 -18.13 27.28
C ASP A 239 -22.44 -17.26 28.42
N ARG A 240 -22.34 -15.93 28.28
CA ARG A 240 -22.03 -15.05 29.42
C ARG A 240 -23.22 -14.85 30.35
N LEU A 241 -24.43 -15.21 29.91
CA LEU A 241 -25.68 -15.07 30.68
C LEU A 241 -26.02 -16.33 31.49
N ARG A 242 -25.32 -17.44 31.30
CA ARG A 242 -25.66 -18.71 31.96
C ARG A 242 -24.94 -18.91 33.30
N SER A 243 -25.19 -18.00 34.24
CA SER A 243 -25.06 -18.32 35.68
C SER A 243 -25.83 -17.35 36.58
N THR A 244 -27.09 -17.07 36.25
CA THR A 244 -28.08 -16.72 37.29
C THR A 244 -29.03 -17.90 37.45
N THR A 245 -28.52 -19.06 37.87
CA THR A 245 -29.38 -19.99 38.60
C THR A 245 -29.71 -19.31 39.91
N THR A 246 -30.92 -18.75 39.98
CA THR A 246 -31.66 -18.48 41.20
C THR A 246 -31.59 -19.70 42.11
N THR A 247 -30.61 -19.73 43.01
CA THR A 247 -30.76 -20.43 44.27
C THR A 247 -31.47 -19.47 45.20
N ASN A 248 -32.72 -19.78 45.52
CA ASN A 248 -33.43 -19.18 46.64
C ASN A 248 -32.60 -19.44 47.90
N ARG A 249 -31.75 -18.48 48.28
CA ARG A 249 -31.16 -18.40 49.60
C ARG A 249 -31.42 -17.01 50.15
N THR A 250 -32.38 -16.98 51.05
CA THR A 250 -32.50 -15.99 52.11
C THR A 250 -31.18 -15.95 52.87
N ASP A 251 -30.32 -14.98 52.56
CA ASP A 251 -29.49 -14.28 53.54
C ASP A 251 -28.74 -13.14 52.86
N GLY A 252 -28.73 -11.99 53.55
CA GLY A 252 -28.21 -10.74 53.03
C GLY A 252 -26.70 -10.74 52.84
N MET A 253 -26.27 -10.58 51.59
CA MET A 253 -25.13 -9.78 51.11
C MET A 253 -24.98 -10.10 49.63
N ALA A 254 -25.43 -9.19 48.77
CA ALA A 254 -25.23 -9.31 47.33
C ALA A 254 -23.74 -9.08 47.01
N ASN A 255 -22.94 -10.14 47.09
CA ASN A 255 -21.62 -10.15 46.49
C ASN A 255 -21.81 -10.22 44.97
N ASN A 256 -21.74 -9.05 44.31
CA ASN A 256 -21.53 -8.95 42.87
C ASN A 256 -20.17 -9.57 42.53
N THR A 257 -20.13 -10.88 42.34
CA THR A 257 -18.98 -11.55 41.76
C THR A 257 -19.01 -11.26 40.27
N TYR A 258 -18.24 -10.25 39.83
CA TYR A 258 -17.82 -10.14 38.45
C TYR A 258 -17.06 -11.43 38.13
N ARG A 259 -17.74 -12.39 37.48
CA ARG A 259 -17.06 -13.57 36.95
C ARG A 259 -16.17 -13.06 35.82
N GLU A 260 -14.86 -13.28 35.92
CA GLU A 260 -13.93 -12.93 34.86
C GLU A 260 -14.49 -13.44 33.52
N PRO A 261 -14.49 -12.61 32.46
CA PRO A 261 -14.92 -13.05 31.14
C PRO A 261 -14.17 -14.33 30.79
N ASP A 262 -14.90 -15.35 30.30
CA ASP A 262 -14.26 -16.51 29.69
C ASP A 262 -13.38 -16.03 28.52
N THR A 263 -12.08 -15.92 28.77
CA THR A 263 -11.05 -15.44 27.83
C THR A 263 -10.80 -16.45 26.71
N SER A 264 -11.47 -17.60 26.73
CA SER A 264 -11.45 -18.59 25.64
C SER A 264 -12.50 -18.33 24.56
N LYS A 265 -13.37 -17.31 24.68
CA LYS A 265 -14.38 -16.94 23.67
C LYS A 265 -14.29 -15.49 23.17
N PRO A 266 -14.45 -15.27 21.85
CA PRO A 266 -14.38 -13.92 21.31
C PRO A 266 -15.41 -12.93 21.81
N TYR A 267 -14.96 -11.70 22.05
CA TYR A 267 -15.79 -10.56 22.39
C TYR A 267 -16.49 -10.10 21.12
N PRO A 268 -17.81 -10.35 20.96
CA PRO A 268 -18.45 -10.17 19.66
C PRO A 268 -18.39 -8.74 19.12
N PRO A 269 -18.53 -7.66 19.92
CA PRO A 269 -18.35 -6.31 19.40
C PRO A 269 -16.99 -6.06 18.77
N PHE A 270 -15.93 -6.65 19.31
CA PHE A 270 -14.61 -6.57 18.69
C PHE A 270 -14.53 -7.39 17.39
N PHE A 271 -15.14 -8.58 17.36
CA PHE A 271 -15.20 -9.35 16.12
C PHE A 271 -15.97 -8.59 15.02
N LEU A 272 -17.09 -7.97 15.36
CA LEU A 272 -17.88 -7.16 14.43
C LEU A 272 -17.07 -5.95 13.92
N ALA A 273 -16.31 -5.30 14.80
CA ALA A 273 -15.43 -4.20 14.39
C ALA A 273 -14.27 -4.67 13.49
N LEU A 274 -13.74 -5.87 13.73
CA LEU A 274 -12.74 -6.49 12.85
C LEU A 274 -13.36 -6.85 11.48
N GLU A 275 -14.59 -7.33 11.49
CA GLU A 275 -15.36 -7.64 10.28
C GLU A 275 -15.70 -6.36 9.50
N SER A 276 -16.08 -5.26 10.15
CA SER A 276 -16.34 -3.99 9.46
C SER A 276 -15.07 -3.43 8.81
N GLY A 277 -13.94 -3.45 9.53
CA GLY A 277 -12.63 -3.10 8.97
C GLY A 277 -12.24 -3.99 7.79
N SER A 278 -12.74 -5.23 7.73
CA SER A 278 -12.50 -6.14 6.62
C SER A 278 -13.08 -5.66 5.29
N TRP A 279 -14.15 -4.85 5.33
CA TRP A 279 -14.79 -4.30 4.13
C TRP A 279 -13.91 -3.28 3.41
N HIS A 280 -12.93 -2.70 4.10
CA HIS A 280 -12.02 -1.67 3.57
C HIS A 280 -10.60 -2.20 3.31
N ARG A 281 -10.40 -3.52 3.22
CA ARG A 281 -9.07 -4.14 3.16
C ARG A 281 -8.24 -3.74 1.96
N THR A 282 -8.84 -3.85 0.79
CA THR A 282 -8.18 -3.61 -0.49
C THR A 282 -8.86 -2.44 -1.17
N PHE A 283 -8.20 -1.89 -2.18
CA PHE A 283 -8.75 -0.84 -3.03
C PHE A 283 -10.19 -1.20 -3.48
N PRO A 284 -11.16 -0.27 -3.38
CA PRO A 284 -11.01 1.17 -3.11
C PRO A 284 -10.83 1.57 -1.63
N GLY A 285 -10.81 0.62 -0.70
CA GLY A 285 -10.70 0.92 0.73
C GLY A 285 -11.87 1.77 1.23
N LEU A 286 -11.61 2.70 2.15
CA LEU A 286 -12.59 3.63 2.67
C LEU A 286 -13.00 4.67 1.62
N THR A 287 -14.14 4.43 0.96
CA THR A 287 -14.65 5.29 -0.13
C THR A 287 -15.29 6.61 0.30
N ARG A 288 -15.69 6.71 1.58
CA ARG A 288 -16.32 7.90 2.19
C ARG A 288 -15.33 9.01 2.53
N ALA A 289 -14.04 8.80 2.33
CA ALA A 289 -12.99 9.80 2.51
C ALA A 289 -12.34 10.12 1.16
N LYS A 290 -12.09 11.40 0.88
CA LYS A 290 -11.44 11.87 -0.36
C LYS A 290 -10.04 12.40 -0.03
N LEU A 291 -9.02 11.75 -0.57
CA LEU A 291 -7.62 12.11 -0.41
C LEU A 291 -7.29 13.37 -1.22
N ASP A 292 -6.48 14.25 -0.64
CA ASP A 292 -5.84 15.35 -1.37
C ASP A 292 -4.36 15.03 -1.58
N LEU A 293 -4.09 14.21 -2.61
CA LEU A 293 -2.74 13.75 -2.94
C LEU A 293 -1.78 14.89 -3.33
N PRO A 294 -2.17 15.96 -4.04
CA PRO A 294 -1.30 17.11 -4.30
C PRO A 294 -0.74 17.80 -3.05
N ARG A 295 -1.27 17.46 -1.87
CA ARG A 295 -0.92 18.03 -0.57
C ARG A 295 -0.38 17.00 0.43
N LEU A 296 -0.02 15.80 -0.03
CA LEU A 296 0.54 14.75 0.83
C LEU A 296 1.91 15.13 1.41
N VAL A 297 2.24 14.62 2.60
CA VAL A 297 3.57 14.68 3.19
C VAL A 297 4.03 13.26 3.46
N SER A 298 5.14 12.84 2.85
CA SER A 298 5.71 11.51 3.07
C SER A 298 7.02 11.61 3.83
N PHE A 299 7.16 10.82 4.89
CA PHE A 299 8.40 10.67 5.66
C PHE A 299 9.49 9.89 4.91
N TYR A 300 9.20 9.49 3.67
CA TYR A 300 10.15 8.94 2.71
C TYR A 300 10.69 9.98 1.72
N ASP A 301 10.24 11.25 1.79
CA ASP A 301 10.90 12.37 1.10
C ASP A 301 12.28 12.61 1.73
N THR A 302 13.33 12.16 1.05
CA THR A 302 14.71 12.22 1.53
C THR A 302 15.27 13.64 1.53
N ASP A 303 14.72 14.53 0.71
CA ASP A 303 15.11 15.94 0.68
C ASP A 303 14.50 16.69 1.87
N GLN A 304 13.30 16.29 2.30
CA GLN A 304 12.65 16.86 3.48
C GLN A 304 13.15 16.27 4.80
N PHE A 305 13.44 14.96 4.82
CA PHE A 305 13.71 14.19 6.03
C PHE A 305 15.00 13.35 5.94
N PRO A 306 16.17 13.98 5.70
CA PRO A 306 17.43 13.26 5.54
C PRO A 306 17.85 12.45 6.79
N SER A 307 17.48 12.90 8.00
CA SER A 307 17.82 12.16 9.23
C SER A 307 17.11 10.80 9.33
N LEU A 308 15.90 10.71 8.77
CA LEU A 308 15.18 9.44 8.70
C LEU A 308 15.81 8.47 7.71
N LEU A 309 16.39 8.97 6.60
CA LEU A 309 17.14 8.13 5.66
C LEU A 309 18.42 7.58 6.32
N GLU A 310 19.21 8.45 6.96
CA GLU A 310 20.44 8.05 7.66
C GLU A 310 20.15 6.97 8.70
N TRP A 311 19.11 7.17 9.49
CA TRP A 311 18.71 6.19 10.49
C TRP A 311 18.24 4.87 9.88
N ARG A 312 17.46 4.88 8.80
CA ARG A 312 17.06 3.64 8.10
C ARG A 312 18.27 2.87 7.56
N LEU A 313 19.24 3.56 6.96
CA LEU A 313 20.49 2.93 6.52
C LEU A 313 21.27 2.29 7.69
N SER A 314 21.21 2.88 8.89
CA SER A 314 21.81 2.30 10.10
C SER A 314 21.12 1.02 10.59
N LEU A 315 19.85 0.78 10.22
CA LEU A 315 19.17 -0.49 10.53
C LEU A 315 19.69 -1.64 9.66
N GLY A 316 20.09 -1.33 8.43
CA GLY A 316 20.57 -2.32 7.45
C GLY A 316 22.07 -2.59 7.51
N SER A 317 22.80 -2.11 8.52
CA SER A 317 24.27 -2.22 8.59
C SER A 317 24.80 -3.45 9.36
N GLY A 318 23.98 -4.50 9.57
CA GLY A 318 24.44 -5.78 10.12
C GLY A 318 25.19 -6.64 9.10
N GLU A 319 25.99 -7.62 9.55
CA GLU A 319 26.72 -8.52 8.63
C GLU A 319 25.79 -9.18 7.61
N GLY A 320 25.97 -8.85 6.33
CA GLY A 320 25.19 -9.41 5.22
C GLY A 320 23.90 -8.65 4.85
N ALA A 321 23.54 -7.60 5.59
CA ALA A 321 22.44 -6.72 5.22
C ALA A 321 22.96 -5.55 4.38
N ALA A 322 22.34 -5.31 3.23
CA ALA A 322 22.56 -4.13 2.40
C ALA A 322 21.20 -3.47 2.20
N GLY A 323 21.01 -2.24 2.72
CA GLY A 323 19.72 -1.54 2.56
C GLY A 323 19.31 -0.67 3.74
N GLN A 324 18.04 -0.27 3.73
CA GLN A 324 17.39 0.59 4.74
C GLN A 324 16.78 -0.19 5.92
N GLY A 325 17.15 -1.46 6.10
CA GLY A 325 16.46 -2.38 7.01
C GLY A 325 15.09 -2.81 6.48
N GLU A 326 14.31 -3.51 7.32
CA GLU A 326 12.95 -3.92 6.98
C GLU A 326 11.97 -2.77 7.21
N ARG A 327 10.95 -2.64 6.34
CA ARG A 327 9.98 -1.52 6.43
C ARG A 327 9.21 -1.48 7.74
N TYR A 328 8.99 -2.62 8.40
CA TYR A 328 8.36 -2.71 9.72
C TYR A 328 9.17 -2.03 10.83
N ASP A 329 10.49 -1.99 10.65
CA ASP A 329 11.41 -1.35 11.59
C ASP A 329 11.53 0.14 11.34
N HIS A 330 10.97 0.69 10.25
CA HIS A 330 11.01 2.13 9.99
C HIS A 330 10.16 2.89 11.04
N ARG A 331 10.79 3.79 11.80
CA ARG A 331 10.19 4.60 12.87
C ARG A 331 10.46 6.08 12.61
N LEU A 332 9.55 6.94 13.05
CA LEU A 332 9.73 8.38 12.93
C LEU A 332 10.45 8.98 14.16
N ARG A 333 10.58 8.23 15.26
CA ARG A 333 11.28 8.68 16.48
C ARG A 333 12.72 9.15 16.27
N ALA A 334 13.35 8.74 15.17
CA ALA A 334 14.73 9.12 14.82
C ALA A 334 14.83 10.49 14.14
N MET A 335 13.69 11.16 13.89
CA MET A 335 13.63 12.47 13.27
C MET A 335 14.43 13.51 14.06
N SER A 336 15.31 14.22 13.36
CA SER A 336 16.05 15.34 13.93
C SER A 336 15.12 16.51 14.28
N LYS A 337 15.58 17.43 15.15
CA LYS A 337 14.84 18.67 15.44
C LYS A 337 14.63 19.52 14.18
N GLN A 338 15.63 19.58 13.31
CA GLN A 338 15.56 20.32 12.05
C GLN A 338 14.54 19.72 11.08
N ASP A 339 14.52 18.39 10.94
CA ASP A 339 13.55 17.66 10.12
C ASP A 339 12.14 17.88 10.65
N ARG A 340 11.96 17.92 11.98
CA ARG A 340 10.68 18.24 12.61
C ARG A 340 10.23 19.68 12.33
N GLU A 341 11.12 20.66 12.45
CA GLU A 341 10.81 22.05 12.06
C GLU A 341 10.39 22.11 10.57
N GLY A 342 11.09 21.35 9.72
CA GLY A 342 10.73 21.14 8.33
C GLY A 342 9.33 20.53 8.14
N LEU A 343 8.97 19.49 8.93
CA LEU A 343 7.62 18.90 8.94
C LEU A 343 6.56 19.95 9.26
N LEU A 344 6.76 20.75 10.31
CA LEU A 344 5.80 21.77 10.74
C LEU A 344 5.64 22.86 9.68
N GLY A 345 6.74 23.30 9.06
CA GLY A 345 6.70 24.24 7.94
C GLY A 345 5.99 23.67 6.72
N ARG A 346 6.25 22.41 6.36
CA ARG A 346 5.59 21.72 5.26
C ARG A 346 4.09 21.57 5.50
N LEU A 347 3.68 21.22 6.73
CA LEU A 347 2.26 21.14 7.10
C LEU A 347 1.56 22.50 7.05
N ASP A 348 2.24 23.59 7.44
CA ASP A 348 1.69 24.94 7.32
C ASP A 348 1.46 25.33 5.85
N GLU A 349 2.37 24.95 4.95
CA GLU A 349 2.23 25.17 3.51
C GLU A 349 1.04 24.40 2.92
N VAL A 350 0.98 23.06 3.10
CA VAL A 350 -0.05 22.22 2.47
C VAL A 350 -1.44 22.39 3.05
N LEU A 351 -1.57 22.84 4.31
CA LEU A 351 -2.88 23.05 4.93
C LEU A 351 -3.44 24.45 4.66
N ARG A 352 -2.64 25.37 4.10
CA ARG A 352 -3.07 26.75 3.80
C ARG A 352 -3.21 27.04 2.31
N ILE A 353 -2.36 26.46 1.47
CA ILE A 353 -2.32 26.74 0.04
C ILE A 353 -3.00 25.61 -0.72
N GLU A 354 -3.95 25.98 -1.56
CA GLU A 354 -4.56 25.08 -2.53
C GLU A 354 -3.84 25.23 -3.87
N GLY A 355 -3.45 24.09 -4.45
CA GLY A 355 -2.79 24.04 -5.75
C GLY A 355 -2.67 22.58 -6.20
N GLU A 356 -3.14 22.31 -7.41
CA GLU A 356 -3.06 20.98 -8.01
C GLU A 356 -2.80 21.10 -9.51
N SER A 357 -2.13 20.10 -10.06
CA SER A 357 -1.91 20.03 -11.51
C SER A 357 -3.12 19.48 -12.28
N GLY A 358 -4.11 18.92 -11.58
CA GLY A 358 -5.26 18.20 -12.15
C GLY A 358 -4.97 16.77 -12.57
N VAL A 359 -3.76 16.25 -12.28
CA VAL A 359 -3.42 14.84 -12.54
C VAL A 359 -4.12 13.94 -11.52
N ASP A 360 -4.82 12.93 -12.01
CA ASP A 360 -5.38 11.86 -11.18
C ASP A 360 -4.27 10.87 -10.77
N TRP A 361 -3.52 11.26 -9.74
CA TRP A 361 -2.42 10.47 -9.19
C TRP A 361 -2.88 9.14 -8.60
N GLU A 362 -4.08 9.07 -8.06
CA GLU A 362 -4.65 7.84 -7.51
C GLU A 362 -4.83 6.81 -8.63
N SER A 363 -5.54 7.16 -9.69
CA SER A 363 -5.74 6.27 -10.84
C SER A 363 -4.42 5.89 -11.52
N LEU A 364 -3.47 6.84 -11.63
CA LEU A 364 -2.17 6.60 -12.24
C LEU A 364 -1.38 5.53 -11.47
N VAL A 365 -1.19 5.71 -10.16
CA VAL A 365 -0.49 4.73 -9.29
C VAL A 365 -1.21 3.37 -9.32
N ARG A 366 -2.55 3.37 -9.27
CA ARG A 366 -3.34 2.13 -9.35
C ARG A 366 -3.16 1.38 -10.65
N SER A 367 -3.09 2.10 -11.77
CA SER A 367 -2.92 1.47 -13.09
C SER A 367 -1.62 0.69 -13.18
N VAL A 368 -0.55 1.16 -12.53
CA VAL A 368 0.74 0.47 -12.46
C VAL A 368 0.61 -0.83 -11.63
N VAL A 369 0.01 -0.76 -10.43
CA VAL A 369 -0.23 -1.98 -9.61
C VAL A 369 -1.08 -3.00 -10.37
N GLN A 370 -2.21 -2.58 -10.94
CA GLN A 370 -3.12 -3.44 -11.72
C GLN A 370 -2.44 -4.04 -12.96
N ARG A 371 -1.50 -3.31 -13.56
CA ARG A 371 -0.76 -3.80 -14.72
C ARG A 371 0.29 -4.84 -14.33
N TYR A 372 0.99 -4.72 -13.21
CA TYR A 372 2.16 -5.56 -12.96
C TYR A 372 1.98 -6.61 -11.86
N ALA A 373 1.10 -6.40 -10.88
CA ALA A 373 1.08 -7.21 -9.65
C ALA A 373 0.86 -8.71 -9.89
N ASP A 374 -0.26 -9.07 -10.53
CA ASP A 374 -0.58 -10.47 -10.81
C ASP A 374 0.37 -11.07 -11.85
N ARG A 375 0.82 -10.27 -12.82
CA ARG A 375 1.75 -10.73 -13.87
C ARG A 375 3.11 -11.12 -13.28
N LEU A 376 3.59 -10.39 -12.27
CA LEU A 376 4.81 -10.72 -11.55
C LEU A 376 4.65 -11.98 -10.69
N GLU A 377 3.50 -12.19 -10.03
CA GLU A 377 3.22 -13.44 -9.32
C GLU A 377 3.19 -14.65 -10.26
N VAL A 378 2.60 -14.50 -11.46
CA VAL A 378 2.61 -15.55 -12.50
C VAL A 378 4.05 -15.87 -12.92
N LEU A 379 4.88 -14.84 -13.16
CA LEU A 379 6.29 -15.03 -13.50
C LEU A 379 7.05 -15.76 -12.40
N GLN A 380 6.88 -15.35 -11.14
CA GLN A 380 7.48 -16.02 -9.98
C GLN A 380 7.04 -17.48 -9.90
N TYR A 381 5.75 -17.76 -10.08
CA TYR A 381 5.22 -19.13 -10.06
C TYR A 381 5.80 -20.00 -11.18
N VAL A 382 5.79 -19.51 -12.42
CA VAL A 382 6.32 -20.24 -13.58
C VAL A 382 7.82 -20.52 -13.43
N LEU A 383 8.58 -19.59 -12.84
CA LEU A 383 10.03 -19.73 -12.64
C LEU A 383 10.39 -20.58 -11.40
N GLY A 384 9.48 -20.78 -10.44
CA GLY A 384 9.75 -21.22 -9.06
C GLY A 384 9.94 -22.74 -8.80
N ASP A 385 9.78 -23.61 -9.80
CA ASP A 385 10.03 -25.08 -9.78
C ASP A 385 10.31 -25.78 -8.42
N ALA A 386 9.27 -25.98 -7.60
CA ALA A 386 9.31 -26.86 -6.43
C ALA A 386 8.59 -28.19 -6.74
N THR A 387 9.27 -29.33 -6.54
CA THR A 387 8.73 -30.70 -6.40
C THR A 387 8.45 -31.57 -7.65
N VAL A 388 9.47 -31.98 -8.45
CA VAL A 388 9.39 -33.23 -9.27
C VAL A 388 10.79 -33.91 -9.41
N PRO A 389 10.89 -35.26 -9.33
CA PRO A 389 12.17 -36.01 -9.41
C PRO A 389 12.87 -36.02 -10.78
N GLN A 390 14.16 -36.36 -10.71
CA GLN A 390 15.32 -35.92 -11.51
C GLN A 390 15.40 -36.27 -13.02
N LYS A 391 14.50 -37.05 -13.63
CA LYS A 391 14.80 -37.69 -14.94
C LYS A 391 14.47 -36.88 -16.21
N GLU A 392 13.74 -35.76 -16.12
CA GLU A 392 13.35 -34.91 -17.27
C GLU A 392 13.61 -33.40 -17.03
N LYS A 393 14.75 -33.04 -16.40
CA LYS A 393 14.97 -31.69 -15.87
C LYS A 393 15.29 -30.60 -16.90
N ASP A 394 16.01 -30.91 -17.97
CA ASP A 394 16.51 -29.88 -18.91
C ASP A 394 15.49 -29.52 -19.99
N ASP A 395 14.71 -30.49 -20.47
CA ASP A 395 13.59 -30.23 -21.38
C ASP A 395 12.50 -29.38 -20.70
N ARG A 396 12.24 -29.62 -19.40
CA ARG A 396 11.33 -28.79 -18.60
C ARG A 396 11.87 -27.39 -18.35
N ALA A 397 13.15 -27.25 -18.01
CA ALA A 397 13.74 -25.92 -17.79
C ALA A 397 13.72 -25.08 -19.08
N LEU A 398 13.96 -25.70 -20.23
CA LEU A 398 13.85 -25.07 -21.54
C LEU A 398 12.40 -24.61 -21.84
N GLU A 399 11.41 -25.44 -21.52
CA GLU A 399 10.00 -25.06 -21.65
C GLU A 399 9.64 -23.88 -20.73
N VAL A 400 10.09 -23.91 -19.47
CA VAL A 400 9.88 -22.82 -18.51
C VAL A 400 10.43 -21.50 -19.04
N ILE A 401 11.69 -21.46 -19.49
CA ILE A 401 12.27 -20.20 -20.01
C ILE A 401 11.60 -19.74 -21.30
N ARG A 402 11.15 -20.65 -22.18
CA ARG A 402 10.37 -20.27 -23.39
C ARG A 402 9.03 -19.66 -22.99
N ASN A 403 8.31 -20.28 -22.07
CA ASN A 403 7.01 -19.81 -21.60
C ASN A 403 7.14 -18.46 -20.86
N THR A 404 8.17 -18.31 -20.02
CA THR A 404 8.51 -17.04 -19.37
C THR A 404 8.79 -15.96 -20.41
N HIS A 405 9.64 -16.22 -21.40
CA HIS A 405 9.98 -15.24 -22.43
C HIS A 405 8.75 -14.83 -23.26
N LYS A 406 7.93 -15.80 -23.69
CA LYS A 406 6.66 -15.52 -24.38
C LYS A 406 5.72 -14.67 -23.53
N TYR A 407 5.57 -15.01 -22.24
CA TYR A 407 4.70 -14.25 -21.35
C TYR A 407 5.21 -12.82 -21.17
N ILE A 408 6.50 -12.59 -20.88
CA ILE A 408 7.09 -11.24 -20.77
C ILE A 408 6.92 -10.45 -22.06
N SER A 409 7.08 -11.09 -23.22
CA SER A 409 6.85 -10.44 -24.52
C SER A 409 5.41 -9.91 -24.63
N THR A 410 4.41 -10.58 -24.07
CA THR A 410 3.03 -10.05 -24.02
C THR A 410 2.88 -8.85 -23.08
N ILE A 411 3.62 -8.81 -21.96
CA ILE A 411 3.60 -7.69 -21.00
C ILE A 411 4.19 -6.43 -21.66
N LEU A 412 5.28 -6.62 -22.41
CA LEU A 412 6.06 -5.58 -23.06
C LEU A 412 5.59 -5.23 -24.47
N ALA A 413 4.66 -5.99 -25.06
CA ALA A 413 4.21 -5.79 -26.44
C ALA A 413 3.89 -4.33 -26.81
N PRO A 414 3.26 -3.49 -25.94
CA PRO A 414 3.01 -2.09 -26.27
C PRO A 414 4.27 -1.20 -26.35
N TYR A 415 5.41 -1.69 -25.88
CA TYR A 415 6.67 -0.94 -25.77
C TYR A 415 7.79 -1.46 -26.68
N ILE A 416 7.69 -2.71 -27.16
CA ILE A 416 8.67 -3.32 -28.07
C ILE A 416 8.64 -2.57 -29.40
N LEU A 417 9.76 -1.95 -29.77
CA LEU A 417 9.90 -1.20 -31.02
C LEU A 417 10.32 -2.14 -32.14
N ASN A 418 9.77 -1.96 -33.35
CA ASN A 418 10.20 -2.69 -34.55
C ASN A 418 11.70 -2.49 -34.88
N SER A 419 12.27 -1.36 -34.46
CA SER A 419 13.70 -1.05 -34.63
C SER A 419 14.60 -1.72 -33.59
N ALA A 420 14.05 -2.25 -32.49
CA ALA A 420 14.82 -2.86 -31.41
C ALA A 420 15.18 -4.31 -31.77
N ASN A 421 16.29 -4.49 -32.49
CA ASN A 421 16.78 -5.79 -32.93
C ASN A 421 18.21 -6.02 -32.40
N PRO A 422 18.57 -7.27 -32.04
CA PRO A 422 19.93 -7.60 -31.66
C PRO A 422 20.91 -7.42 -32.84
N PRO A 423 22.21 -7.15 -32.57
CA PRO A 423 23.21 -7.02 -33.63
C PRO A 423 23.31 -8.30 -34.49
N SER A 424 23.43 -8.13 -35.80
CA SER A 424 23.45 -9.22 -36.80
C SER A 424 24.65 -10.18 -36.72
N SER A 425 25.64 -9.89 -35.86
CA SER A 425 26.77 -10.79 -35.57
C SER A 425 26.75 -11.25 -34.11
N LEU A 426 25.92 -12.24 -33.80
CA LEU A 426 26.15 -13.10 -32.64
C LEU A 426 27.38 -13.97 -32.94
N SER A 427 28.56 -13.35 -32.96
CA SER A 427 29.86 -14.02 -33.01
C SER A 427 29.96 -14.96 -31.81
N SER A 428 30.63 -16.10 -31.97
CA SER A 428 30.96 -17.05 -30.89
C SER A 428 31.76 -16.45 -29.72
N SER A 429 32.12 -15.16 -29.79
CA SER A 429 32.77 -14.35 -28.75
C SER A 429 31.89 -13.24 -28.14
N TYR A 430 30.62 -13.11 -28.54
CA TYR A 430 29.72 -12.09 -28.02
C TYR A 430 29.43 -12.35 -26.54
N LYS A 431 29.84 -11.42 -25.68
CA LYS A 431 29.46 -11.44 -24.26
C LYS A 431 28.07 -10.78 -24.14
N PRO A 432 27.04 -11.51 -23.67
CA PRO A 432 25.64 -11.05 -23.56
C PRO A 432 25.45 -10.04 -22.40
N THR A 433 26.29 -9.02 -22.34
CA THR A 433 26.31 -8.04 -21.23
C THR A 433 25.95 -6.63 -21.66
N ASN A 434 25.86 -6.34 -22.95
CA ASN A 434 25.48 -5.02 -23.44
C ASN A 434 24.16 -5.08 -24.21
N LEU A 435 23.05 -5.11 -23.47
CA LEU A 435 21.68 -5.09 -23.99
C LEU A 435 21.27 -3.69 -24.52
N SER A 436 22.22 -2.86 -24.97
CA SER A 436 21.98 -1.49 -25.43
C SER A 436 20.98 -1.39 -26.59
N TRP A 437 20.89 -2.42 -27.43
CA TRP A 437 19.89 -2.48 -28.51
C TRP A 437 18.44 -2.48 -27.97
N ALA A 438 18.23 -2.93 -26.73
CA ALA A 438 16.94 -2.95 -26.05
C ALA A 438 16.67 -1.70 -25.19
N THR A 439 17.65 -0.79 -25.04
CA THR A 439 17.51 0.45 -24.25
C THR A 439 16.31 1.31 -24.66
N PRO A 440 15.98 1.50 -25.96
CA PRO A 440 14.79 2.26 -26.34
C PRO A 440 13.47 1.65 -25.83
N VAL A 441 13.40 0.33 -25.72
CA VAL A 441 12.23 -0.38 -25.16
C VAL A 441 12.16 -0.15 -23.66
N PHE A 442 13.31 -0.19 -22.98
CA PHE A 442 13.40 0.11 -21.55
C PHE A 442 12.96 1.54 -21.24
N GLU A 443 13.52 2.54 -21.92
CA GLU A 443 13.16 3.94 -21.74
C GLU A 443 11.67 4.20 -21.96
N ASN A 444 11.11 3.66 -23.04
CA ASN A 444 9.70 3.83 -23.36
C ASN A 444 8.80 3.17 -22.30
N CYS A 445 9.08 1.92 -21.93
CA CYS A 445 8.35 1.20 -20.88
C CYS A 445 8.33 1.97 -19.55
N ALA A 446 9.49 2.51 -19.15
CA ALA A 446 9.66 3.12 -17.83
C ALA A 446 9.06 4.53 -17.72
N SER A 447 9.03 5.29 -18.82
CA SER A 447 8.67 6.72 -18.79
C SER A 447 7.26 7.05 -19.28
N ILE A 448 6.58 6.12 -19.97
CA ILE A 448 5.34 6.43 -20.70
C ILE A 448 4.23 7.05 -19.83
N HIS A 449 4.12 6.63 -18.57
CA HIS A 449 3.05 7.06 -17.66
C HIS A 449 3.24 8.49 -17.14
N THR A 450 4.46 9.00 -17.13
CA THR A 450 4.83 10.27 -16.49
C THR A 450 5.42 11.27 -17.46
N LYS A 451 5.79 10.86 -18.68
CA LYS A 451 6.43 11.71 -19.71
C LYS A 451 5.67 13.02 -19.95
N TYR A 452 4.35 12.98 -19.98
CA TYR A 452 3.53 14.18 -20.18
C TYR A 452 3.58 15.16 -19.00
N THR A 453 3.77 14.66 -17.78
CA THR A 453 3.81 15.47 -16.56
C THR A 453 4.97 16.46 -16.52
N ALA A 454 6.02 16.24 -17.34
CA ALA A 454 7.14 17.17 -17.49
C ALA A 454 6.71 18.57 -18.00
N HIS A 455 5.53 18.68 -18.64
CA HIS A 455 4.97 19.95 -19.11
C HIS A 455 4.05 20.63 -18.08
N LEU A 456 3.75 19.95 -16.97
CA LEU A 456 2.83 20.43 -15.94
C LEU A 456 3.58 21.15 -14.82
N ARG A 457 2.89 22.09 -14.17
CA ARG A 457 3.37 22.70 -12.93
C ARG A 457 2.89 21.84 -11.76
N LEU A 458 3.74 20.92 -11.34
CA LEU A 458 3.47 20.02 -10.22
C LEU A 458 3.75 20.73 -8.89
N THR A 459 2.94 20.46 -7.87
CA THR A 459 3.35 20.75 -6.49
C THR A 459 4.54 19.88 -6.10
N ARG A 460 5.18 20.20 -4.98
CA ARG A 460 6.24 19.35 -4.42
C ARG A 460 5.77 17.91 -4.16
N SER A 461 4.55 17.74 -3.64
CA SER A 461 3.98 16.42 -3.37
C SER A 461 3.68 15.64 -4.66
N GLU A 462 3.17 16.31 -5.68
CA GLU A 462 2.92 15.70 -6.99
C GLU A 462 4.22 15.28 -7.67
N ALA A 463 5.27 16.11 -7.59
CA ALA A 463 6.60 15.74 -8.08
C ALA A 463 7.15 14.50 -7.35
N LEU A 464 6.96 14.42 -6.02
CA LEU A 464 7.35 13.24 -5.24
C LEU A 464 6.59 11.97 -5.67
N ILE A 465 5.27 12.06 -5.94
CA ILE A 465 4.49 10.93 -6.46
C ILE A 465 4.99 10.53 -7.84
N ARG A 466 5.19 11.49 -8.75
CA ARG A 466 5.74 11.24 -10.09
C ARG A 466 7.06 10.50 -9.99
N ASP A 467 7.97 10.97 -9.15
CA ASP A 467 9.31 10.40 -9.00
C ASP A 467 9.25 8.99 -8.41
N SER A 468 8.29 8.71 -7.53
CA SER A 468 8.02 7.35 -7.03
C SER A 468 7.51 6.41 -8.13
N VAL A 469 6.65 6.89 -9.02
CA VAL A 469 6.15 6.12 -10.17
C VAL A 469 7.29 5.83 -11.13
N ASP A 470 8.10 6.84 -11.45
CA ASP A 470 9.28 6.70 -12.29
C ASP A 470 10.25 5.68 -11.72
N SER A 471 10.52 5.73 -10.42
CA SER A 471 11.41 4.77 -9.74
C SER A 471 10.88 3.34 -9.85
N VAL A 472 9.59 3.12 -9.59
CA VAL A 472 8.96 1.80 -9.66
C VAL A 472 8.91 1.25 -11.08
N LEU A 473 8.48 2.07 -12.06
CA LEU A 473 8.42 1.66 -13.46
C LEU A 473 9.82 1.43 -14.04
N HIS A 474 10.79 2.25 -13.66
CA HIS A 474 12.19 2.06 -14.04
C HIS A 474 12.66 0.67 -13.61
N GLU A 475 12.47 0.29 -12.35
CA GLU A 475 12.95 -1.00 -11.86
C GLU A 475 12.18 -2.19 -12.44
N ILE A 476 10.85 -2.09 -12.58
CA ILE A 476 10.03 -3.10 -13.27
C ILE A 476 10.50 -3.29 -14.71
N CYS A 477 10.64 -2.20 -15.47
CA CYS A 477 11.01 -2.26 -16.88
C CYS A 477 12.47 -2.69 -17.07
N ARG A 478 13.40 -2.29 -16.20
CA ARG A 478 14.80 -2.74 -16.24
C ARG A 478 14.87 -4.27 -16.17
N VAL A 479 14.15 -4.87 -15.23
CA VAL A 479 14.13 -6.31 -15.02
C VAL A 479 13.39 -7.02 -16.16
N LEU A 480 12.18 -6.60 -16.50
CA LEU A 480 11.37 -7.27 -17.52
C LEU A 480 11.99 -7.15 -18.92
N VAL A 481 12.43 -5.96 -19.32
CA VAL A 481 13.09 -5.75 -20.62
C VAL A 481 14.44 -6.47 -20.66
N GLY A 482 15.19 -6.50 -19.55
CA GLY A 482 16.44 -7.24 -19.47
C GLY A 482 16.26 -8.75 -19.65
N VAL A 483 15.23 -9.34 -19.03
CA VAL A 483 14.88 -10.76 -19.20
C VAL A 483 14.38 -11.04 -20.62
N TRP A 484 13.55 -10.15 -21.17
CA TRP A 484 13.09 -10.26 -22.56
C TRP A 484 14.25 -10.25 -23.55
N ALA A 485 15.12 -9.24 -23.47
CA ALA A 485 16.26 -9.07 -24.37
C ALA A 485 17.26 -10.23 -24.29
N GLU A 486 17.51 -10.76 -23.08
CA GLU A 486 18.31 -12.00 -22.94
C GLU A 486 17.63 -13.19 -23.65
N GLY A 487 16.31 -13.31 -23.58
CA GLY A 487 15.58 -14.34 -24.31
C GLY A 487 15.65 -14.19 -25.84
N VAL A 488 15.68 -12.95 -26.34
CA VAL A 488 15.90 -12.65 -27.77
C VAL A 488 17.31 -13.06 -28.20
N GLU A 489 18.35 -12.71 -27.44
CA GLU A 489 19.73 -13.11 -27.73
C GLU A 489 19.94 -14.64 -27.66
N LEU A 490 19.13 -15.33 -26.85
CA LEU A 490 19.06 -16.79 -26.79
C LEU A 490 18.21 -17.40 -27.93
N GLY A 491 17.63 -16.61 -28.82
CA GLY A 491 16.83 -17.12 -29.95
C GLY A 491 15.53 -17.80 -29.54
N LEU A 492 14.89 -17.36 -28.44
CA LEU A 492 13.64 -17.94 -27.92
C LEU A 492 12.38 -17.45 -28.68
N GLU A 493 12.52 -16.54 -29.65
CA GLU A 493 11.41 -15.93 -30.41
C GLU A 493 10.82 -16.83 -31.52
N GLY A 494 11.57 -17.82 -32.02
CA GLY A 494 11.15 -18.68 -33.13
C GLY A 494 10.69 -20.08 -32.71
N ASP A 495 9.65 -20.61 -33.37
CA ASP A 495 9.21 -22.02 -33.22
C ASP A 495 10.26 -23.02 -33.74
N ASN A 496 11.15 -22.56 -34.63
CA ASN A 496 12.31 -23.30 -35.16
C ASN A 496 13.61 -22.60 -34.73
N SER A 497 13.99 -22.72 -33.45
CA SER A 497 15.38 -22.46 -33.06
C SER A 497 16.27 -23.42 -33.87
N GLY A 498 17.20 -22.88 -34.66
CA GLY A 498 18.10 -23.70 -35.48
C GLY A 498 18.87 -24.72 -34.62
N PRO A 499 19.24 -25.90 -35.16
CA PRO A 499 19.75 -27.04 -34.37
C PRO A 499 20.95 -26.72 -33.47
N LEU A 500 21.77 -25.71 -33.83
CA LEU A 500 22.97 -25.32 -33.09
C LEU A 500 22.69 -24.49 -31.83
N ILE A 501 21.64 -23.66 -31.83
CA ILE A 501 21.23 -22.85 -30.67
C ILE A 501 20.51 -23.74 -29.65
N THR A 502 19.71 -24.70 -30.11
CA THR A 502 18.95 -25.60 -29.24
C THR A 502 19.83 -26.53 -28.40
N VAL A 503 21.03 -26.92 -28.87
CA VAL A 503 21.95 -27.81 -28.12
C VAL A 503 22.65 -27.07 -26.98
N HIS A 504 23.14 -25.84 -27.19
CA HIS A 504 23.81 -25.06 -26.12
C HIS A 504 22.84 -24.56 -25.04
N ILE A 505 21.57 -24.32 -25.39
CA ILE A 505 20.57 -23.86 -24.42
C ILE A 505 20.11 -25.01 -23.52
N LYS A 506 20.01 -26.25 -24.01
CA LYS A 506 19.59 -27.39 -23.16
C LYS A 506 20.51 -27.58 -21.95
N ASP A 507 21.83 -27.53 -22.15
CA ASP A 507 22.82 -27.67 -21.07
C ASP A 507 22.85 -26.45 -20.11
N GLY A 508 22.29 -25.30 -20.52
CA GLY A 508 22.28 -24.03 -19.78
C GLY A 508 20.92 -23.57 -19.25
N ALA A 509 19.81 -24.21 -19.64
CA ALA A 509 18.45 -23.73 -19.41
C ALA A 509 18.12 -23.55 -17.92
N LYS A 510 18.55 -24.51 -17.09
CA LYS A 510 18.42 -24.45 -15.62
C LYS A 510 19.10 -23.19 -15.05
N LYS A 511 20.29 -22.84 -15.56
CA LYS A 511 21.05 -21.67 -15.09
C LYS A 511 20.34 -20.37 -15.48
N VAL A 512 19.78 -20.30 -16.68
CA VAL A 512 18.96 -19.16 -17.14
C VAL A 512 17.70 -19.04 -16.29
N GLN A 513 16.97 -20.15 -16.08
CA GLN A 513 15.79 -20.18 -15.21
C GLN A 513 16.11 -19.66 -13.80
N MET A 514 17.18 -20.15 -13.16
CA MET A 514 17.60 -19.68 -11.83
C MET A 514 17.99 -18.19 -11.83
N LYS A 515 18.64 -17.71 -12.90
CA LYS A 515 19.00 -16.29 -13.05
C LYS A 515 17.74 -15.41 -13.16
N TRP A 516 16.78 -15.79 -14.01
CA TRP A 516 15.54 -15.06 -14.20
C TRP A 516 14.65 -15.12 -12.95
N SER A 517 14.57 -16.28 -12.30
CA SER A 517 13.91 -16.46 -11.01
C SER A 517 14.47 -15.49 -9.96
N ARG A 518 15.81 -15.38 -9.84
CA ARG A 518 16.44 -14.43 -8.92
C ARG A 518 16.11 -12.97 -9.27
N LYS A 519 16.10 -12.61 -10.54
CA LYS A 519 15.76 -11.25 -10.99
C LYS A 519 14.30 -10.89 -10.66
N ILE A 520 13.35 -11.78 -10.95
CA ILE A 520 11.92 -11.55 -10.65
C ILE A 520 11.68 -11.53 -9.13
N ASN A 521 12.26 -12.46 -8.38
CA ASN A 521 12.13 -12.48 -6.92
C ASN A 521 12.78 -11.25 -6.28
N GLY A 522 13.93 -10.79 -6.78
CA GLY A 522 14.58 -9.56 -6.33
C GLY A 522 13.73 -8.32 -6.60
N LEU A 523 13.13 -8.22 -7.80
CA LEU A 523 12.18 -7.15 -8.13
C LEU A 523 10.98 -7.16 -7.19
N MET A 524 10.35 -8.32 -6.98
CA MET A 524 9.19 -8.43 -6.08
C MET A 524 9.58 -8.11 -4.63
N ALA A 525 10.75 -8.53 -4.16
CA ALA A 525 11.23 -8.18 -2.84
C ALA A 525 11.50 -6.67 -2.68
N TRP A 526 11.99 -5.99 -3.73
CA TRP A 526 12.20 -4.54 -3.72
C TRP A 526 10.88 -3.75 -3.79
N LEU A 527 9.94 -4.20 -4.62
CA LEU A 527 8.61 -3.59 -4.73
C LEU A 527 7.80 -3.76 -3.44
N ASP A 528 7.86 -4.94 -2.84
CA ASP A 528 7.27 -5.26 -1.54
C ASP A 528 5.76 -4.93 -1.44
N TRP A 529 5.02 -5.13 -2.54
CA TRP A 529 3.63 -4.71 -2.64
C TRP A 529 2.68 -5.49 -1.73
N ASN A 530 1.76 -4.77 -1.09
CA ASN A 530 0.79 -5.34 -0.15
C ASN A 530 -0.21 -6.31 -0.81
N VAL A 531 -0.45 -6.16 -2.12
CA VAL A 531 -1.39 -7.00 -2.88
C VAL A 531 -0.97 -8.47 -2.95
N TRP A 532 0.30 -8.78 -2.72
CA TRP A 532 0.82 -10.15 -2.72
C TRP A 532 0.64 -10.86 -1.37
N VAL A 533 0.42 -10.11 -0.30
CA VAL A 533 0.16 -10.64 1.05
C VAL A 533 -1.31 -11.00 1.15
N LYS A 534 -1.63 -12.28 0.91
CA LYS A 534 -3.00 -12.80 0.90
C LYS A 534 -3.04 -14.26 1.34
N CYS A 535 -4.19 -14.70 1.86
CA CYS A 535 -4.38 -16.10 2.24
C CYS A 535 -4.34 -17.00 1.01
N ARG A 536 -3.53 -18.07 1.09
CA ARG A 536 -3.34 -19.06 0.03
C ARG A 536 -3.42 -20.47 0.65
N PRO A 537 -4.40 -21.31 0.27
CA PRO A 537 -5.53 -21.00 -0.61
C PRO A 537 -6.45 -19.90 -0.05
N ALA A 538 -7.35 -19.38 -0.89
CA ALA A 538 -8.38 -18.44 -0.43
C ALA A 538 -9.23 -19.07 0.67
N CYS A 539 -9.67 -18.24 1.61
CA CYS A 539 -10.46 -18.70 2.76
C CYS A 539 -11.83 -19.25 2.36
N GLY A 540 -12.37 -20.15 3.18
CA GLY A 540 -13.71 -20.69 3.00
C GLY A 540 -14.80 -19.64 3.16
N PHE A 541 -16.04 -19.99 2.81
CA PHE A 541 -17.18 -19.06 2.84
C PHE A 541 -17.52 -18.54 4.25
N GLU A 542 -17.27 -19.37 5.27
CA GLU A 542 -17.49 -19.04 6.67
C GLU A 542 -16.28 -18.34 7.31
N ASP A 543 -15.22 -18.10 6.53
CA ASP A 543 -13.96 -17.54 7.00
C ASP A 543 -13.67 -16.20 6.30
N MET A 544 -12.86 -15.37 6.93
CA MET A 544 -12.16 -14.27 6.26
C MET A 544 -10.67 -14.46 6.37
N CYS A 545 -9.93 -13.99 5.37
CA CYS A 545 -8.48 -13.84 5.52
C CYS A 545 -8.20 -12.90 6.67
N TRP A 546 -7.04 -12.93 7.29
CA TRP A 546 -6.74 -12.07 8.43
C TRP A 546 -5.24 -12.01 8.64
N LEU A 547 -4.74 -10.83 9.04
CA LEU A 547 -3.32 -10.64 9.32
C LEU A 547 -3.12 -10.59 10.83
N PRO A 548 -2.32 -11.49 11.42
CA PRO A 548 -2.14 -11.58 12.87
C PRO A 548 -1.24 -10.51 13.47
N THR A 549 -1.62 -9.26 13.29
CA THR A 549 -1.04 -8.10 13.99
C THR A 549 -2.14 -7.39 14.76
N TRP A 550 -1.85 -6.25 15.40
CA TRP A 550 -2.92 -5.38 15.92
C TRP A 550 -3.95 -5.08 14.81
N PRO A 551 -5.25 -5.28 15.06
CA PRO A 551 -5.89 -5.39 16.38
C PRO A 551 -5.94 -6.78 17.07
N GLY A 552 -5.31 -7.79 16.48
CA GLY A 552 -5.31 -9.20 16.86
C GLY A 552 -4.75 -9.68 18.19
N TRP A 553 -4.09 -8.84 18.99
CA TRP A 553 -3.27 -9.33 20.11
C TRP A 553 -4.06 -10.13 21.18
N PRO A 554 -5.36 -9.86 21.45
CA PRO A 554 -6.13 -10.70 22.38
C PRO A 554 -6.42 -12.11 21.84
N TRP A 555 -6.14 -12.40 20.56
CA TRP A 555 -6.67 -13.54 19.79
C TRP A 555 -5.63 -14.59 19.41
N THR A 556 -4.34 -14.34 19.68
CA THR A 556 -3.21 -15.21 19.32
C THR A 556 -2.64 -15.87 20.58
N LYS A 557 -2.50 -17.20 20.61
CA LYS A 557 -1.96 -17.97 21.75
C LYS A 557 -0.43 -17.86 21.92
N HIS A 558 0.15 -16.68 21.73
CA HIS A 558 1.57 -16.48 21.92
C HIS A 558 1.85 -15.85 23.28
N ASN A 559 2.19 -16.75 24.23
CA ASN A 559 2.48 -16.53 25.65
C ASN A 559 1.33 -15.92 26.45
N GLU A 560 1.41 -16.07 27.78
CA GLU A 560 0.36 -15.84 28.78
C GLU A 560 -0.75 -14.87 28.34
N ILE A 561 -2.01 -15.33 28.37
CA ILE A 561 -3.20 -14.51 28.09
C ILE A 561 -3.09 -13.21 28.91
N GLY A 562 -2.88 -12.08 28.22
CA GLY A 562 -2.70 -10.76 28.85
C GLY A 562 -1.27 -10.19 28.87
N ALA A 563 -0.27 -10.92 28.39
CA ALA A 563 1.07 -10.36 28.19
C ALA A 563 1.12 -9.48 26.93
N ASN A 564 1.57 -8.22 27.06
CA ASN A 564 1.80 -7.36 25.89
C ASN A 564 2.74 -8.08 24.91
N PRO A 565 2.42 -8.11 23.60
CA PRO A 565 3.27 -8.76 22.61
C PRO A 565 4.66 -8.14 22.63
N ASP A 566 5.71 -8.96 22.58
CA ASP A 566 7.06 -8.46 22.37
C ASP A 566 7.15 -7.86 20.95
N PRO A 567 7.35 -6.54 20.80
CA PRO A 567 7.47 -5.92 19.48
C PRO A 567 8.64 -6.47 18.66
N GLN A 568 9.57 -7.20 19.29
CA GLN A 568 10.71 -7.83 18.63
C GLN A 568 10.44 -9.24 18.10
N ASP A 569 9.35 -9.90 18.50
CA ASP A 569 9.02 -11.26 18.04
C ASP A 569 8.70 -11.26 16.52
N GLU A 570 9.34 -12.19 15.81
CA GLU A 570 9.31 -12.31 14.35
C GLU A 570 7.89 -12.47 13.82
N TYR A 571 7.01 -13.12 14.59
CA TYR A 571 5.58 -13.25 14.30
C TYR A 571 4.91 -11.88 14.06
N TRP A 572 5.33 -10.84 14.80
CA TRP A 572 4.80 -9.48 14.68
C TRP A 572 5.53 -8.63 13.65
N ARG A 573 6.77 -8.99 13.32
CA ARG A 573 7.55 -8.29 12.29
C ARG A 573 7.14 -8.75 10.89
N ARG A 574 6.78 -10.02 10.71
CA ARG A 574 6.35 -10.58 9.42
C ARG A 574 5.09 -11.45 9.60
N PRO A 575 3.93 -10.81 9.82
CA PRO A 575 2.69 -11.55 10.03
C PRO A 575 2.29 -12.30 8.76
N GLU A 576 1.99 -13.59 8.90
CA GLU A 576 1.50 -14.42 7.80
C GLU A 576 -0.05 -14.41 7.75
N PRO A 577 -0.68 -14.17 6.59
CA PRO A 577 -2.12 -14.20 6.46
C PRO A 577 -2.72 -15.58 6.79
N GLN A 578 -3.80 -15.59 7.55
CA GLN A 578 -4.51 -16.81 7.91
C GLN A 578 -6.03 -16.63 7.87
N CYS A 579 -6.76 -17.74 7.73
CA CYS A 579 -8.22 -17.71 7.68
C CYS A 579 -8.82 -17.79 9.08
N ILE A 580 -9.72 -16.86 9.42
CA ILE A 580 -10.46 -16.82 10.69
C ILE A 580 -11.96 -16.95 10.44
N ARG A 581 -12.63 -17.70 11.31
CA ARG A 581 -14.06 -17.98 11.20
C ARG A 581 -14.92 -16.77 11.55
N ARG A 582 -15.92 -16.46 10.72
CA ARG A 582 -16.91 -15.38 10.87
C ARG A 582 -18.24 -15.81 11.45
N VAL A 583 -18.52 -17.11 11.42
CA VAL A 583 -19.78 -17.68 11.90
C VAL A 583 -19.55 -18.38 13.23
N PHE A 584 -20.48 -18.23 14.17
CA PHE A 584 -20.39 -18.88 15.47
C PHE A 584 -20.24 -20.41 15.36
N PRO A 585 -19.49 -21.06 16.28
CA PRO A 585 -18.69 -20.43 17.34
C PRO A 585 -17.50 -19.67 16.73
N LEU A 586 -17.32 -18.42 17.17
CA LEU A 586 -16.11 -17.68 16.85
C LEU A 586 -14.97 -18.39 17.59
N LEU A 587 -14.02 -18.97 16.86
CA LEU A 587 -12.92 -19.74 17.44
C LEU A 587 -11.68 -18.86 17.52
N TYR A 588 -10.91 -19.01 18.59
CA TYR A 588 -9.53 -18.54 18.61
C TYR A 588 -8.72 -19.32 17.59
N LEU A 589 -7.82 -18.63 16.90
CA LEU A 589 -6.82 -19.30 16.10
C LEU A 589 -5.85 -20.05 17.04
N PRO A 590 -5.40 -21.25 16.64
CA PRO A 590 -4.43 -22.03 17.40
C PRO A 590 -3.10 -21.31 17.59
#